data_AF-X1BUE7-F1
#
_entry.id   AF-X1BUE7-F1
#
_cell.length_a   1.000
_cell.length_b   1.000
_cell.length_c   1.000
_cell.angle_alpha   90.00
_cell.angle_beta   90.00
_cell.angle_gamma   90.00
#
_symmetry.space_group_name_H-M   'P 1'
#
loop_
_entity.id
_entity.type
_entity.pdbx_description
1 polymer ?
#
loop_
_entity_poly.entity_id
_entity_poly.type
_entity_poly.pdbx_seq_one_letter_code
_entity_poly.pdbx_strand_id
1 'polypeptide(L)'
;GTLKLKGKEEKKRGLHENVVVVQNTVVVQDGAVINFIIKIKVYFNMKFSDMCLALLIVLVFVGLYVFSIVSVGLKKIKKDWPKYRCNPMVMPLASQFGVDPMQNFTQCIGNMQSNSMGFFLQPIHYVTSLLGNLGGDMTTAINNVRNVIAYIRSMVSNIVGDIFGVFLNILIQVQRITIKLKDLTMKIVGVLTAILYVMGSSMKLGESIWNGEIGNILRTLCFKENTPIKLDSGKLTKIKDIHLGDILENGATVVGTLKLKGDKSNPYYKIWS
;
A
#
# COMPACT_ATOMS: atom_id res chain seq x y z
N GLY A 1 77.45 -24.31 39.89
CA GLY A 1 78.92 -24.39 39.99
C GLY A 1 79.49 -23.41 38.98
N THR A 2 80.59 -22.72 39.20
CA THR A 2 81.75 -22.96 40.08
C THR A 2 82.56 -21.65 39.96
N LEU A 3 82.76 -20.93 41.06
CA LEU A 3 84.03 -20.88 41.81
C LEU A 3 85.18 -20.27 40.98
N LYS A 4 85.52 -19.00 41.24
CA LYS A 4 86.55 -18.51 42.19
C LYS A 4 87.95 -18.56 41.57
N LEU A 5 88.72 -17.48 41.74
CA LEU A 5 90.11 -17.44 42.22
C LEU A 5 90.47 -15.95 42.48
N LYS A 6 90.61 -15.54 43.75
CA LYS A 6 91.86 -15.07 44.42
C LYS A 6 92.44 -13.78 43.80
N GLY A 7 92.63 -12.64 44.48
CA GLY A 7 92.85 -12.33 45.89
C GLY A 7 94.34 -12.13 46.21
N LYS A 8 94.69 -10.97 46.84
CA LYS A 8 95.96 -10.52 47.49
C LYS A 8 97.00 -9.79 46.60
N GLU A 9 97.79 -8.80 47.05
CA GLU A 9 98.03 -8.14 48.36
C GLU A 9 98.88 -6.84 48.16
N GLU A 10 98.54 -5.80 48.94
CA GLU A 10 99.39 -4.88 49.76
C GLU A 10 100.78 -4.35 49.34
N LYS A 11 101.05 -3.04 49.58
CA LYS A 11 102.02 -2.54 50.60
C LYS A 11 102.03 -1.00 50.85
N LYS A 12 101.72 -0.61 52.12
CA LYS A 12 102.35 0.39 53.06
C LYS A 12 102.65 1.84 52.60
N ARG A 13 102.64 2.93 53.42
CA ARG A 13 102.38 3.31 54.84
C ARG A 13 102.60 4.85 54.97
N GLY A 14 101.99 5.50 55.98
CA GLY A 14 102.49 6.75 56.62
C GLY A 14 101.57 7.97 56.41
N LEU A 15 100.53 8.22 57.22
CA LEU A 15 100.49 8.87 58.56
C LEU A 15 100.81 10.39 58.52
N HIS A 16 99.81 11.25 58.71
CA HIS A 16 99.75 12.23 59.81
C HIS A 16 98.37 12.90 59.89
N GLU A 17 97.81 12.78 61.08
CA GLU A 17 96.50 13.17 61.59
C GLU A 17 96.46 14.66 61.94
N ASN A 18 95.29 15.30 61.83
CA ASN A 18 94.89 16.46 62.65
C ASN A 18 93.35 16.61 62.57
N VAL A 19 92.66 15.95 63.50
CA VAL A 19 91.24 16.19 63.78
C VAL A 19 91.16 16.96 65.09
N VAL A 20 90.46 18.10 65.07
CA VAL A 20 90.03 18.82 66.27
C VAL A 20 88.51 18.96 66.19
N VAL A 21 87.80 18.53 67.24
CA VAL A 21 86.36 18.76 67.41
C VAL A 21 86.10 19.30 68.82
N VAL A 22 85.50 20.49 68.93
CA VAL A 22 84.70 20.93 70.09
C VAL A 22 83.52 21.79 69.58
N GLN A 23 82.33 21.51 70.12
CA GLN A 23 80.98 22.04 69.86
C GLN A 23 80.80 23.43 69.19
N ASN A 24 80.30 23.45 67.96
CA ASN A 24 78.97 23.94 67.53
C ASN A 24 78.78 23.57 66.04
N THR A 25 77.58 23.18 65.64
CA THR A 25 77.21 22.49 64.38
C THR A 25 77.95 22.88 63.07
N VAL A 26 78.59 21.86 62.48
CA VAL A 26 78.79 21.47 61.05
C VAL A 26 79.14 22.56 60.04
N VAL A 27 80.32 22.47 59.40
CA VAL A 27 80.57 22.13 57.97
C VAL A 27 82.10 21.96 57.79
N VAL A 28 82.57 20.76 57.45
CA VAL A 28 83.92 20.58 56.90
C VAL A 28 83.87 21.11 55.47
N GLN A 29 84.21 22.38 55.29
CA GLN A 29 84.21 23.03 54.00
C GLN A 29 85.58 22.87 53.38
N ASP A 30 85.66 22.05 52.34
CA ASP A 30 86.87 21.91 51.52
C ASP A 30 87.38 23.30 51.12
N GLY A 31 88.58 23.68 51.58
CA GLY A 31 89.23 24.94 51.21
C GLY A 31 89.38 25.10 49.68
N ALA A 32 89.34 23.98 48.94
CA ALA A 32 89.27 23.94 47.49
C ALA A 32 87.96 24.52 46.93
N VAL A 33 86.81 24.27 47.57
CA VAL A 33 85.48 24.70 47.11
C VAL A 33 85.29 26.21 47.31
N ILE A 34 85.74 26.77 48.45
CA ILE A 34 85.68 28.22 48.69
C ILE A 34 86.59 28.97 47.70
N ASN A 35 87.81 28.49 47.47
CA ASN A 35 88.75 29.09 46.52
C ASN A 35 88.26 28.97 45.06
N PHE A 36 87.57 27.87 44.72
CA PHE A 36 86.92 27.67 43.43
C PHE A 36 85.73 28.62 43.23
N ILE A 37 84.87 28.81 44.23
CA ILE A 37 83.75 29.76 44.17
C ILE A 37 84.26 31.21 44.09
N ILE A 38 85.32 31.58 44.83
CA ILE A 38 85.93 32.91 44.73
C ILE A 38 86.56 33.12 43.34
N LYS A 39 87.27 32.12 42.79
CA LYS A 39 87.78 32.17 41.41
C LYS A 39 86.66 32.34 40.39
N ILE A 40 85.56 31.58 40.51
CA ILE A 40 84.39 31.73 39.63
C ILE A 40 83.78 33.11 39.76
N LYS A 41 83.64 33.64 40.99
CA LYS A 41 83.06 34.97 41.22
C LYS A 41 83.95 36.07 40.65
N VAL A 42 85.28 35.95 40.76
CA VAL A 42 86.24 36.88 40.15
C VAL A 42 86.24 36.77 38.62
N TYR A 43 86.17 35.55 38.06
CA TYR A 43 86.13 35.31 36.61
C TYR A 43 84.79 35.73 35.98
N PHE A 44 83.69 35.65 36.73
CA PHE A 44 82.36 36.07 36.28
C PHE A 44 82.17 37.58 36.38
N ASN A 45 82.82 38.24 37.37
CA ASN A 45 82.68 39.68 37.60
C ASN A 45 83.61 40.52 36.70
N MET A 46 84.72 39.96 36.21
CA MET A 46 85.54 40.55 35.12
C MET A 46 85.19 39.86 33.79
N LYS A 47 84.47 40.58 32.91
CA LYS A 47 84.28 40.37 31.45
C LYS A 47 82.88 40.00 30.91
N PHE A 48 81.84 39.85 31.73
CA PHE A 48 80.47 39.70 31.16
C PHE A 48 80.01 40.97 30.44
N SER A 49 80.31 42.15 31.00
CA SER A 49 80.00 43.44 30.37
C SER A 49 80.72 43.60 29.02
N ASP A 50 81.99 43.21 28.92
CA ASP A 50 82.78 43.36 27.69
C ASP A 50 82.33 42.40 26.59
N MET A 51 81.95 41.16 26.93
CA MET A 51 81.36 40.20 25.99
C MET A 51 79.99 40.67 25.46
N CYS A 52 79.17 41.28 26.32
CA CYS A 52 77.89 41.86 25.91
C CYS A 52 78.07 43.08 25.00
N LEU A 53 79.07 43.93 25.25
CA LEU A 53 79.37 45.12 24.44
C LEU A 53 79.86 44.74 23.03
N ALA A 54 80.72 43.72 22.94
CA ALA A 54 81.17 43.18 21.65
C ALA A 54 80.01 42.58 20.84
N LEU A 55 79.10 41.84 21.48
CA LEU A 55 77.91 41.27 20.84
C LEU A 55 76.95 42.37 20.35
N LEU A 56 76.77 43.45 21.12
CA LEU A 56 75.95 44.59 20.74
C LEU A 56 76.50 45.29 19.49
N ILE A 57 77.82 45.50 19.41
CA ILE A 57 78.46 46.13 18.24
C ILE A 57 78.24 45.28 16.98
N VAL A 58 78.43 43.96 17.07
CA VAL A 58 78.18 43.05 15.94
C VAL A 58 76.72 43.10 15.51
N LEU A 59 75.78 43.14 16.45
CA LEU A 59 74.35 43.23 16.16
C LEU A 59 74.00 44.55 15.46
N VAL A 60 74.61 45.67 15.84
CA VAL A 60 74.44 46.97 15.17
C VAL A 60 74.94 46.93 13.72
N PHE A 61 76.12 46.34 13.47
CA PHE A 61 76.64 46.21 12.10
C PHE A 61 75.77 45.28 11.23
N VAL A 62 75.28 44.17 11.78
CA VAL A 62 74.32 43.29 11.10
C VAL A 62 73.00 44.04 10.82
N GLY A 63 72.51 44.82 11.78
CA GLY A 63 71.32 45.66 11.64
C GLY A 63 71.44 46.66 10.49
N LEU A 64 72.57 47.38 10.39
CA LEU A 64 72.83 48.33 9.30
C LEU A 64 72.92 47.63 7.93
N TYR A 65 73.51 46.44 7.87
CA TYR A 65 73.58 45.65 6.64
C TYR A 65 72.18 45.19 6.17
N VAL A 66 71.38 44.64 7.08
CA VAL A 66 69.99 44.21 6.78
C VAL A 66 69.12 45.40 6.36
N PHE A 67 69.27 46.55 7.03
CA PHE A 67 68.53 47.77 6.68
C PHE A 67 68.79 48.23 5.24
N SER A 68 70.03 48.12 4.76
CA SER A 68 70.40 48.45 3.38
C SER A 68 69.70 47.53 2.35
N ILE A 69 69.69 46.22 2.59
CA ILE A 69 69.05 45.22 1.70
C ILE A 69 67.53 45.45 1.64
N VAL A 70 66.88 45.63 2.79
CA VAL A 70 65.44 45.86 2.87
C VAL A 70 65.07 47.16 2.14
N SER A 71 65.86 48.22 2.30
CA SER A 71 65.61 49.51 1.64
C SER A 71 65.66 49.41 0.11
N VAL A 72 66.55 48.58 -0.44
CA VAL A 72 66.60 48.30 -1.90
C VAL A 72 65.43 47.42 -2.34
N GLY A 73 65.07 46.39 -1.56
CA GLY A 73 63.94 45.51 -1.84
C GLY A 73 62.60 46.24 -1.87
N LEU A 74 62.37 47.16 -0.91
CA LEU A 74 61.16 47.97 -0.82
C LEU A 74 61.00 48.91 -2.03
N LYS A 75 62.09 49.48 -2.55
CA LYS A 75 62.04 50.31 -3.77
C LYS A 75 61.60 49.52 -5.00
N LYS A 76 62.02 48.26 -5.13
CA LYS A 76 61.63 47.37 -6.24
C LYS A 76 60.15 46.99 -6.15
N ILE A 77 59.66 46.67 -4.96
CA ILE A 77 58.25 46.35 -4.71
C ILE A 77 57.36 47.57 -4.97
N LYS A 78 57.81 48.77 -4.58
CA LYS A 78 57.09 50.02 -4.83
C LYS A 78 56.92 50.31 -6.33
N LYS A 79 57.91 49.96 -7.16
CA LYS A 79 57.87 50.17 -8.62
C LYS A 79 56.88 49.25 -9.33
N ASP A 80 56.78 47.99 -8.88
CA ASP A 80 55.97 46.94 -9.52
C ASP A 80 54.81 46.44 -8.62
N TRP A 81 54.17 47.34 -7.87
CA TRP A 81 53.13 46.99 -6.88
C TRP A 81 52.00 46.10 -7.44
N PRO A 82 51.43 46.33 -8.65
CA PRO A 82 50.36 45.50 -9.18
C PRO A 82 50.70 44.01 -9.34
N LYS A 83 51.99 43.69 -9.50
CA LYS A 83 52.47 42.31 -9.64
C LYS A 83 52.62 41.62 -8.29
N TYR A 84 53.01 42.35 -7.26
CA TYR A 84 53.31 41.80 -5.94
C TYR A 84 52.17 41.96 -4.92
N ARG A 85 51.10 42.69 -5.26
CA ARG A 85 49.97 43.00 -4.36
C ARG A 85 49.28 41.79 -3.73
N CYS A 86 49.26 40.64 -4.42
CA CYS A 86 48.65 39.41 -3.89
C CYS A 86 49.68 38.40 -3.33
N ASN A 87 50.94 38.81 -3.17
CA ASN A 87 51.96 37.97 -2.54
C ASN A 87 51.88 38.12 -1.01
N PRO A 88 51.70 37.02 -0.25
CA PRO A 88 51.50 37.06 1.20
C PRO A 88 52.68 37.66 1.98
N MET A 89 53.90 37.67 1.43
CA MET A 89 55.08 38.19 2.11
C MET A 89 55.14 39.73 2.16
N VAL A 90 54.55 40.42 1.17
CA VAL A 90 54.60 41.89 1.06
C VAL A 90 53.27 42.56 1.40
N MET A 91 52.20 41.77 1.53
CA MET A 91 50.85 42.25 1.78
C MET A 91 50.67 42.92 3.16
N PRO A 92 51.27 42.43 4.27
CA PRO A 92 51.22 43.14 5.56
C PRO A 92 51.93 44.50 5.51
N LEU A 93 52.84 44.68 4.55
CA LEU A 93 53.58 45.91 4.31
C LEU A 93 52.88 46.84 3.31
N ALA A 94 51.67 46.52 2.85
CA ALA A 94 50.89 47.37 1.93
C ALA A 94 50.67 48.79 2.47
N SER A 95 50.56 48.93 3.80
CA SER A 95 50.42 50.23 4.48
C SER A 95 51.63 51.15 4.25
N GLN A 96 52.84 50.59 4.07
CA GLN A 96 54.07 51.34 3.74
C GLN A 96 54.08 51.86 2.30
N PHE A 97 53.17 51.37 1.45
CA PHE A 97 53.06 51.75 0.04
C PHE A 97 51.80 52.60 -0.25
N GLY A 98 51.08 53.05 0.78
CA GLY A 98 49.90 53.92 0.66
C GLY A 98 48.61 53.20 0.26
N VAL A 99 48.55 51.87 0.43
CA VAL A 99 47.36 51.05 0.15
C VAL A 99 46.92 50.36 1.43
N ASP A 100 45.62 50.39 1.72
CA ASP A 100 45.08 49.68 2.88
C ASP A 100 45.31 48.17 2.76
N PRO A 101 46.06 47.54 3.70
CA PRO A 101 46.32 46.10 3.68
C PRO A 101 45.04 45.28 3.66
N MET A 102 43.99 45.76 4.36
CA MET A 102 42.71 45.06 4.48
C MET A 102 41.91 45.09 3.17
N GLN A 103 41.87 46.23 2.48
CA GLN A 103 41.20 46.32 1.18
C GLN A 103 41.94 45.50 0.12
N ASN A 104 43.27 45.57 0.11
CA ASN A 104 44.09 44.81 -0.84
C ASN A 104 44.01 43.29 -0.61
N PHE A 105 43.97 42.84 0.66
CA PHE A 105 43.71 41.45 1.01
C PHE A 105 42.35 40.97 0.51
N THR A 106 41.29 41.75 0.75
CA THR A 106 39.92 41.41 0.34
C THR A 106 39.80 41.29 -1.18
N GLN A 107 40.44 42.19 -1.94
CA GLN A 107 40.46 42.13 -3.40
C GLN A 107 41.28 40.94 -3.95
N CYS A 108 42.41 40.61 -3.32
CA CYS A 108 43.24 39.49 -3.73
C CYS A 108 42.59 38.14 -3.41
N ILE A 109 41.97 38.00 -2.24
CA ILE A 109 41.19 36.81 -1.87
C ILE A 109 39.98 36.65 -2.78
N GLY A 110 39.23 37.71 -3.07
CA GLY A 110 38.08 37.62 -3.97
C GLY A 110 38.44 37.08 -5.35
N ASN A 111 39.57 37.54 -5.92
CA ASN A 111 40.04 37.08 -7.22
C ASN A 111 40.65 35.66 -7.19
N MET A 112 41.39 35.29 -6.13
CA MET A 112 41.92 33.93 -5.99
C MET A 112 40.83 32.89 -5.69
N GLN A 113 39.81 33.27 -4.92
CA GLN A 113 38.69 32.41 -4.56
C GLN A 113 37.83 32.08 -5.79
N SER A 114 37.56 33.05 -6.66
CA SER A 114 36.83 32.82 -7.93
C SER A 114 37.56 31.83 -8.84
N ASN A 115 38.87 31.99 -9.02
CA ASN A 115 39.66 31.15 -9.93
C ASN A 115 39.85 29.71 -9.43
N SER A 116 39.77 29.48 -8.11
CA SER A 116 39.88 28.14 -7.52
C SER A 116 38.49 27.50 -7.26
N MET A 117 37.42 28.29 -7.31
CA MET A 117 36.05 27.82 -7.04
C MET A 117 35.63 26.70 -8.01
N GLY A 118 36.03 26.78 -9.28
CA GLY A 118 35.75 25.72 -10.26
C GLY A 118 36.29 24.35 -9.85
N PHE A 119 37.50 24.29 -9.28
CA PHE A 119 38.09 23.04 -8.76
C PHE A 119 37.37 22.56 -7.50
N PHE A 120 36.98 23.47 -6.60
CA PHE A 120 36.24 23.12 -5.38
C PHE A 120 34.78 22.72 -5.63
N LEU A 121 34.17 23.18 -6.72
CA LEU A 121 32.80 22.82 -7.09
C LEU A 121 32.71 21.50 -7.87
N GLN A 122 33.81 20.96 -8.42
CA GLN A 122 33.80 19.65 -9.11
C GLN A 122 33.18 18.52 -8.29
N PRO A 123 33.55 18.32 -6.99
CA PRO A 123 32.90 17.33 -6.15
C PRO A 123 31.40 17.58 -5.97
N ILE A 124 30.98 18.85 -5.85
CA ILE A 124 29.58 19.23 -5.71
C ILE A 124 28.80 18.89 -6.98
N HIS A 125 29.33 19.23 -8.15
CA HIS A 125 28.71 18.88 -9.44
C HIS A 125 28.58 17.37 -9.64
N TYR A 126 29.59 16.59 -9.23
CA TYR A 126 29.50 15.13 -9.25
C TYR A 126 28.36 14.62 -8.36
N VAL A 127 28.28 15.11 -7.12
CA VAL A 127 27.18 14.74 -6.20
C VAL A 127 25.82 15.17 -6.75
N THR A 128 25.70 16.35 -7.35
CA THR A 128 24.45 16.80 -8.00
C THR A 128 24.06 15.90 -9.17
N SER A 129 25.02 15.46 -9.98
CA SER A 129 24.75 14.53 -11.10
C SER A 129 24.30 13.15 -10.61
N LEU A 130 24.92 12.64 -9.53
CA LEU A 130 24.51 11.38 -8.91
C LEU A 130 23.10 11.49 -8.32
N LEU A 131 22.78 12.61 -7.67
CA LEU A 131 21.44 12.88 -7.15
C LEU A 131 20.40 12.96 -8.28
N GLY A 132 20.77 13.58 -9.41
CA GLY A 132 19.92 13.66 -10.59
C GLY A 132 19.63 12.28 -11.19
N ASN A 133 20.66 11.43 -11.34
CA ASN A 133 20.51 10.07 -11.83
C ASN A 133 19.64 9.22 -10.89
N LEU A 134 19.88 9.30 -9.57
CA LEU A 134 19.05 8.64 -8.57
C LEU A 134 17.59 9.09 -8.66
N GLY A 135 17.34 10.40 -8.83
CA GLY A 135 16.00 10.94 -9.03
C GLY A 135 15.33 10.43 -10.31
N GLY A 136 16.09 10.28 -11.39
CA GLY A 136 15.64 9.67 -12.64
C GLY A 136 15.27 8.20 -12.49
N ASP A 137 16.12 7.42 -11.83
CA ASP A 137 15.88 6.00 -11.55
C ASP A 137 14.65 5.80 -10.65
N MET A 138 14.49 6.64 -9.62
CA MET A 138 13.30 6.65 -8.77
C MET A 138 12.04 6.97 -9.57
N THR A 139 12.09 7.96 -10.46
CA THR A 139 10.94 8.33 -11.31
C THR A 139 10.57 7.18 -12.24
N THR A 140 11.57 6.50 -12.80
CA THR A 140 11.36 5.32 -13.65
C THR A 140 10.75 4.17 -12.87
N ALA A 141 11.25 3.89 -11.66
CA ALA A 141 10.69 2.88 -10.77
C ALA A 141 9.21 3.19 -10.42
N ILE A 142 8.89 4.46 -10.11
CA ILE A 142 7.51 4.89 -9.84
C ILE A 142 6.62 4.68 -11.07
N ASN A 143 7.09 5.03 -12.28
CA ASN A 143 6.33 4.82 -13.50
C ASN A 143 6.12 3.32 -13.81
N ASN A 144 7.10 2.48 -13.53
CA ASN A 144 6.95 1.02 -13.66
C ASN A 144 5.88 0.49 -12.69
N VAL A 145 5.85 0.97 -11.45
CA VAL A 145 4.79 0.63 -10.49
C VAL A 145 3.41 1.09 -11.01
N ARG A 146 3.32 2.30 -11.56
CA ARG A 146 2.08 2.79 -12.18
C ARG A 146 1.63 1.91 -13.35
N ASN A 147 2.56 1.44 -14.18
CA ASN A 147 2.25 0.52 -15.28
C ASN A 147 1.74 -0.83 -14.78
N VAL A 148 2.32 -1.39 -13.71
CA VAL A 148 1.82 -2.62 -13.08
C VAL A 148 0.40 -2.40 -12.53
N ILE A 149 0.14 -1.27 -11.87
CA ILE A 149 -1.21 -0.94 -11.37
C ILE A 149 -2.19 -0.80 -12.54
N ALA A 150 -1.80 -0.14 -13.63
CA ALA A 150 -2.64 -0.01 -14.83
C ALA A 150 -2.94 -1.37 -15.46
N TYR A 151 -1.96 -2.26 -15.53
CA TYR A 151 -2.12 -3.63 -16.01
C TYR A 151 -3.09 -4.42 -15.14
N ILE A 152 -2.92 -4.40 -13.80
CA ILE A 152 -3.84 -5.06 -12.86
C ILE A 152 -5.26 -4.51 -13.02
N ARG A 153 -5.42 -3.19 -13.07
CA ARG A 153 -6.73 -2.55 -13.27
C ARG A 153 -7.39 -2.99 -14.58
N SER A 154 -6.62 -3.06 -15.66
CA SER A 154 -7.12 -3.51 -16.97
C SER A 154 -7.54 -4.98 -16.93
N MET A 155 -6.73 -5.86 -16.34
CA MET A 155 -7.10 -7.27 -16.17
C MET A 155 -8.41 -7.43 -15.38
N VAL A 156 -8.53 -6.73 -14.24
CA VAL A 156 -9.76 -6.76 -13.43
C VAL A 156 -10.95 -6.24 -14.23
N SER A 157 -10.79 -5.15 -14.98
CA SER A 157 -11.86 -4.61 -15.84
C SER A 157 -12.30 -5.61 -16.91
N ASN A 158 -11.37 -6.34 -17.52
CA ASN A 158 -11.66 -7.34 -18.53
C ASN A 158 -12.42 -8.53 -17.93
N ILE A 159 -11.93 -9.07 -16.80
CA ILE A 159 -12.58 -10.19 -16.10
C ILE A 159 -14.01 -9.81 -15.68
N VAL A 160 -14.19 -8.62 -15.10
CA VAL A 160 -15.50 -8.13 -14.70
C VAL A 160 -16.41 -7.96 -15.92
N GLY A 161 -15.89 -7.42 -17.03
CA GLY A 161 -16.61 -7.29 -18.30
C GLY A 161 -17.08 -8.63 -18.85
N ASP A 162 -16.20 -9.62 -18.91
CA ASP A 162 -16.50 -10.97 -19.41
C ASP A 162 -17.57 -11.65 -18.55
N ILE A 163 -17.46 -11.55 -17.23
CA ILE A 163 -18.44 -12.09 -16.27
C ILE A 163 -19.81 -11.43 -16.50
N PHE A 164 -19.88 -10.10 -16.58
CA PHE A 164 -21.14 -9.41 -16.88
C PHE A 164 -21.72 -9.80 -18.25
N GLY A 165 -20.86 -10.01 -19.26
CA GLY A 165 -21.28 -10.51 -20.57
C GLY A 165 -21.97 -11.87 -20.49
N VAL A 166 -21.42 -12.80 -19.72
CA VAL A 166 -22.04 -14.12 -19.48
C VAL A 166 -23.36 -13.97 -18.71
N PHE A 167 -23.40 -13.17 -17.66
CA PHE A 167 -24.63 -12.93 -16.90
C PHE A 167 -25.75 -12.35 -17.76
N LEU A 168 -25.46 -11.38 -18.65
CA LEU A 168 -26.45 -10.83 -19.57
C LEU A 168 -27.03 -11.92 -20.50
N ASN A 169 -26.18 -12.80 -21.04
CA ASN A 169 -26.64 -13.93 -21.86
C ASN A 169 -27.54 -14.89 -21.07
N ILE A 170 -27.20 -15.18 -19.81
CA ILE A 170 -28.02 -16.02 -18.93
C ILE A 170 -29.35 -15.34 -18.63
N LEU A 171 -29.36 -14.03 -18.30
CA LEU A 171 -30.58 -13.28 -18.02
C LEU A 171 -31.56 -13.30 -19.19
N ILE A 172 -31.06 -13.11 -20.41
CA ILE A 172 -31.89 -13.18 -21.63
C ILE A 172 -32.52 -14.58 -21.77
N GLN A 173 -31.77 -15.65 -21.51
CA GLN A 173 -32.29 -17.02 -21.57
C GLN A 173 -33.34 -17.27 -20.48
N VAL A 174 -33.10 -16.82 -19.24
CA VAL A 174 -34.07 -16.92 -18.14
C VAL A 174 -35.36 -16.17 -18.48
N GLN A 175 -35.25 -14.94 -19.01
CA GLN A 175 -36.40 -14.17 -19.47
C GLN A 175 -37.19 -14.91 -20.55
N ARG A 176 -36.51 -15.55 -21.52
CA ARG A 176 -37.17 -16.37 -22.56
C ARG A 176 -37.93 -17.55 -21.95
N ILE A 177 -37.37 -18.22 -20.95
CA ILE A 177 -38.05 -19.30 -20.22
C ILE A 177 -39.30 -18.76 -19.52
N THR A 178 -39.20 -17.62 -18.83
CA THR A 178 -40.33 -16.98 -18.16
C THR A 178 -41.44 -16.59 -19.15
N ILE A 179 -41.09 -16.05 -20.32
CA ILE A 179 -42.07 -15.71 -21.37
C ILE A 179 -42.79 -16.98 -21.85
N LYS A 180 -42.05 -18.06 -22.10
CA LYS A 180 -42.65 -19.34 -22.48
C LYS A 180 -43.55 -19.92 -21.39
N LEU A 181 -43.14 -19.82 -20.12
CA LEU A 181 -43.96 -20.26 -18.99
C LEU A 181 -45.28 -19.46 -18.92
N LYS A 182 -45.22 -18.13 -19.10
CA LYS A 182 -46.40 -17.28 -19.14
C LYS A 182 -47.34 -17.65 -20.30
N ASP A 183 -46.79 -17.93 -21.49
CA ASP A 183 -47.57 -18.40 -22.64
C ASP A 183 -48.27 -19.73 -22.35
N LEU A 184 -47.57 -20.69 -21.74
CA LEU A 184 -48.16 -21.96 -21.32
C LEU A 184 -49.30 -21.76 -20.33
N THR A 185 -49.12 -20.90 -19.32
CA THR A 185 -50.18 -20.59 -18.35
C THR A 185 -51.39 -19.96 -19.04
N MET A 186 -51.20 -19.03 -19.99
CA MET A 186 -52.31 -18.43 -20.74
C MET A 186 -53.05 -19.46 -21.61
N LYS A 187 -52.33 -20.42 -22.22
CA LYS A 187 -52.95 -21.51 -22.99
C LYS A 187 -53.78 -22.43 -22.09
N ILE A 188 -53.28 -22.77 -20.91
CA ILE A 188 -54.03 -23.59 -19.93
C ILE A 188 -55.30 -22.86 -19.51
N VAL A 189 -55.22 -21.56 -19.18
CA VAL A 189 -56.41 -20.76 -18.85
C VAL A 189 -57.38 -20.72 -20.02
N GLY A 190 -56.90 -20.51 -21.25
CA GLY A 190 -57.75 -20.50 -22.45
C GLY A 190 -58.49 -21.81 -22.68
N VAL A 191 -57.82 -22.95 -22.54
CA VAL A 191 -58.45 -24.28 -22.66
C VAL A 191 -59.47 -24.50 -21.54
N LEU A 192 -59.14 -24.15 -20.30
CA LEU A 192 -60.05 -24.27 -19.17
C LEU A 192 -61.30 -23.40 -19.36
N THR A 193 -61.13 -22.16 -19.80
CA THR A 193 -62.23 -21.25 -20.12
C THR A 193 -63.13 -21.80 -21.23
N ALA A 194 -62.54 -22.37 -22.30
CA ALA A 194 -63.31 -23.02 -23.36
C ALA A 194 -64.15 -24.19 -22.81
N ILE A 195 -63.56 -25.04 -21.96
CA ILE A 195 -64.27 -26.15 -21.32
C ILE A 195 -65.42 -25.62 -20.44
N LEU A 196 -65.19 -24.58 -19.64
CA LEU A 196 -66.23 -23.97 -18.80
C LEU A 196 -67.39 -23.43 -19.64
N TYR A 197 -67.10 -22.76 -20.76
CA TYR A 197 -68.14 -22.28 -21.67
C TYR A 197 -68.89 -23.43 -22.36
N VAL A 198 -68.21 -24.48 -22.79
CA VAL A 198 -68.85 -25.68 -23.38
C VAL A 198 -69.74 -26.36 -22.34
N MET A 199 -69.26 -26.51 -21.09
CA MET A 199 -70.02 -27.13 -20.01
C MET A 199 -71.26 -26.29 -19.68
N GLY A 200 -71.13 -24.97 -19.52
CA GLY A 200 -72.26 -24.08 -19.31
C GLY A 200 -73.27 -24.09 -20.46
N SER A 201 -72.79 -24.14 -21.71
CA SER A 201 -73.65 -24.28 -22.89
C SER A 201 -74.38 -25.61 -22.92
N SER A 202 -73.70 -26.72 -22.59
CA SER A 202 -74.31 -28.05 -22.56
C SER A 202 -75.43 -28.17 -21.52
N MET A 203 -75.26 -27.51 -20.35
CA MET A 203 -76.29 -27.46 -19.31
C MET A 203 -77.53 -26.70 -19.79
N LYS A 204 -77.35 -25.53 -20.43
CA LYS A 204 -78.45 -24.76 -21.02
C LYS A 204 -79.16 -25.53 -22.14
N LEU A 205 -78.40 -26.26 -22.96
CA LEU A 205 -78.96 -27.17 -23.97
C LEU A 205 -79.80 -28.27 -23.34
N GLY A 206 -79.29 -28.90 -22.28
CA GLY A 206 -80.03 -29.93 -21.53
C GLY A 206 -81.33 -29.40 -20.94
N GLU A 207 -81.31 -28.22 -20.34
CA GLU A 207 -82.52 -27.55 -19.83
C GLU A 207 -83.51 -27.23 -20.95
N SER A 208 -83.01 -26.78 -22.10
CA SER A 208 -83.85 -26.49 -23.28
C SER A 208 -84.51 -27.77 -23.85
N ILE A 209 -83.78 -28.89 -23.91
CA ILE A 209 -84.32 -30.19 -24.33
C ILE A 209 -85.34 -30.70 -23.32
N TRP A 210 -85.06 -30.56 -22.02
CA TRP A 210 -85.93 -31.02 -20.95
C TRP A 210 -87.26 -30.26 -20.89
N ASN A 211 -87.23 -28.96 -21.13
CA ASN A 211 -88.42 -28.11 -21.19
C ASN A 211 -89.13 -28.14 -22.57
N GLY A 212 -88.48 -28.69 -23.60
CA GLY A 212 -89.03 -28.83 -24.95
C GLY A 212 -89.90 -30.08 -25.16
N GLU A 213 -90.38 -30.26 -26.39
CA GLU A 213 -91.25 -31.38 -26.77
C GLU A 213 -90.62 -32.75 -26.53
N ILE A 214 -89.31 -32.88 -26.77
CA ILE A 214 -88.57 -34.14 -26.55
C ILE A 214 -88.58 -34.54 -25.06
N GLY A 215 -88.36 -33.59 -24.15
CA GLY A 215 -88.41 -33.83 -22.71
C GLY A 215 -89.81 -34.21 -22.23
N ASN A 216 -90.85 -33.63 -22.84
CA ASN A 216 -92.24 -33.98 -22.52
C ASN A 216 -92.56 -35.44 -22.86
N ILE A 217 -92.12 -35.94 -24.02
CA ILE A 217 -92.27 -37.35 -24.43
C ILE A 217 -91.54 -38.29 -23.47
N LEU A 218 -90.32 -37.95 -23.03
CA LEU A 218 -89.58 -38.76 -22.04
C LEU A 218 -90.30 -38.86 -20.70
N ARG A 219 -91.02 -37.81 -20.30
CA ARG A 219 -91.79 -37.78 -19.04
C ARG A 219 -93.05 -38.66 -19.11
N THR A 220 -93.64 -38.84 -20.29
CA THR A 220 -94.84 -39.66 -20.49
C THR A 220 -94.55 -41.15 -20.69
N LEU A 221 -93.35 -41.52 -21.14
CA LEU A 221 -92.99 -42.92 -21.44
C LEU A 221 -92.60 -43.77 -20.21
N CYS A 222 -92.26 -43.16 -19.07
CA CYS A 222 -91.75 -43.87 -17.90
C CYS A 222 -92.68 -43.76 -16.69
N PHE A 223 -93.64 -44.69 -16.56
CA PHE A 223 -94.47 -44.81 -15.36
C PHE A 223 -93.72 -45.59 -14.26
N LYS A 224 -93.59 -45.01 -13.06
CA LYS A 224 -93.08 -45.73 -11.88
C LYS A 224 -94.18 -46.64 -11.33
N GLU A 225 -93.79 -47.68 -10.60
CA GLU A 225 -94.73 -48.62 -9.97
C GLU A 225 -95.84 -47.96 -9.12
N ASN A 226 -95.58 -46.78 -8.55
CA ASN A 226 -96.53 -46.03 -7.73
C ASN A 226 -97.28 -44.93 -8.51
N THR A 227 -97.16 -44.87 -9.84
CA THR A 227 -97.92 -43.92 -10.65
C THR A 227 -99.42 -44.16 -10.44
N PRO A 228 -100.19 -43.13 -10.02
CA PRO A 228 -101.62 -43.25 -9.82
C PRO A 228 -102.36 -43.26 -11.16
N ILE A 229 -103.29 -44.18 -11.31
CA ILE A 229 -104.20 -44.34 -12.45
C ILE A 229 -105.63 -44.24 -11.92
N LYS A 230 -106.49 -43.51 -12.63
CA LYS A 230 -107.89 -43.33 -12.26
C LYS A 230 -108.75 -44.37 -12.98
N LEU A 231 -109.55 -45.10 -12.21
CA LEU A 231 -110.56 -46.02 -12.72
C LEU A 231 -111.83 -45.25 -13.09
N ASP A 232 -112.68 -45.84 -13.93
CA ASP A 232 -114.00 -45.29 -14.31
C ASP A 232 -114.90 -45.01 -13.09
N SER A 233 -114.73 -45.79 -12.02
CA SER A 233 -115.38 -45.56 -10.72
C SER A 233 -114.92 -44.29 -9.96
N GLY A 234 -113.95 -43.55 -10.50
CA GLY A 234 -113.34 -42.38 -9.87
C GLY A 234 -112.26 -42.70 -8.83
N LYS A 235 -112.02 -43.99 -8.51
CA LYS A 235 -110.98 -44.44 -7.57
C LYS A 235 -109.58 -44.34 -8.19
N LEU A 236 -108.64 -43.75 -7.46
CA LEU A 236 -107.22 -43.73 -7.81
C LEU A 236 -106.52 -44.99 -7.29
N THR A 237 -105.95 -45.78 -8.20
CA THR A 237 -105.19 -47.01 -7.90
C THR A 237 -103.80 -46.89 -8.52
N LYS A 238 -102.77 -47.45 -7.86
CA LYS A 238 -101.41 -47.42 -8.42
C LYS A 238 -101.29 -48.41 -9.58
N ILE A 239 -100.46 -48.10 -10.57
CA ILE A 239 -100.26 -48.95 -11.76
C ILE A 239 -99.81 -50.38 -11.40
N LYS A 240 -99.02 -50.57 -10.33
CA LYS A 240 -98.60 -51.91 -9.87
C LYS A 240 -99.70 -52.73 -9.23
N ASP A 241 -100.75 -52.06 -8.72
CA ASP A 241 -101.86 -52.63 -7.97
C ASP A 241 -103.10 -52.80 -8.86
N ILE A 242 -102.94 -52.71 -10.19
CA ILE A 242 -104.03 -52.84 -11.17
C ILE A 242 -104.37 -54.31 -11.41
N HIS A 243 -105.66 -54.61 -11.52
CA HIS A 243 -106.16 -55.97 -11.72
C HIS A 243 -106.75 -56.15 -13.11
N LEU A 244 -106.80 -57.40 -13.58
CA LEU A 244 -107.45 -57.76 -14.83
C LEU A 244 -108.95 -57.47 -14.74
N GLY A 245 -109.51 -56.86 -15.77
CA GLY A 245 -110.92 -56.43 -15.81
C GLY A 245 -111.19 -55.04 -15.23
N ASP A 246 -110.19 -54.38 -14.63
CA ASP A 246 -110.33 -52.98 -14.21
C ASP A 246 -110.62 -52.08 -15.43
N ILE A 247 -111.57 -51.15 -15.29
CA ILE A 247 -111.93 -50.18 -16.33
C ILE A 247 -111.29 -48.84 -15.98
N LEU A 248 -110.47 -48.32 -16.88
CA LEU A 248 -109.80 -47.03 -16.77
C LEU A 248 -110.78 -45.87 -17.04
N GLU A 249 -110.44 -44.65 -16.62
CA GLU A 249 -111.28 -43.45 -16.79
C GLU A 249 -111.74 -43.18 -18.24
N ASN A 250 -111.03 -43.70 -19.25
CA ASN A 250 -111.41 -43.58 -20.65
C ASN A 250 -112.28 -44.74 -21.18
N GLY A 251 -112.78 -45.61 -20.30
CA GLY A 251 -113.56 -46.80 -20.64
C GLY A 251 -112.74 -47.99 -21.12
N ALA A 252 -111.40 -47.90 -21.17
CA ALA A 252 -110.55 -49.01 -21.59
C ALA A 252 -110.42 -50.07 -20.48
N THR A 253 -110.53 -51.35 -20.84
CA THR A 253 -110.43 -52.47 -19.89
C THR A 253 -109.03 -53.04 -19.85
N VAL A 254 -108.53 -53.34 -18.66
CA VAL A 254 -107.23 -54.00 -18.44
C VAL A 254 -107.34 -55.47 -18.81
N VAL A 255 -106.80 -55.86 -19.96
CA VAL A 255 -106.88 -57.23 -20.49
C VAL A 255 -105.73 -58.14 -20.04
N GLY A 256 -104.62 -57.59 -19.54
CA GLY A 256 -103.42 -58.34 -19.21
C GLY A 256 -102.43 -57.55 -18.36
N THR A 257 -101.74 -58.22 -17.42
CA THR A 257 -100.55 -57.70 -16.75
C THR A 257 -99.37 -58.59 -17.10
N LEU A 258 -98.26 -57.97 -17.48
CA LEU A 258 -97.07 -58.69 -17.95
C LEU A 258 -95.93 -58.47 -16.96
N LYS A 259 -95.48 -59.54 -16.31
CA LYS A 259 -94.27 -59.54 -15.47
C LYS A 259 -93.12 -60.11 -16.29
N LEU A 260 -92.19 -59.24 -16.67
CA LEU A 260 -91.03 -59.63 -17.44
C LEU A 260 -89.79 -59.65 -16.55
N LYS A 261 -88.92 -60.63 -16.77
CA LYS A 261 -87.56 -60.60 -16.25
C LYS A 261 -86.80 -59.50 -17.00
N GLY A 262 -86.22 -58.55 -16.25
CA GLY A 262 -85.38 -57.49 -16.80
C GLY A 262 -84.05 -58.04 -17.30
N ASP A 263 -84.05 -58.59 -18.50
CA ASP A 263 -82.85 -59.11 -19.17
C ASP A 263 -82.65 -58.42 -20.54
N LYS A 264 -81.40 -58.24 -20.95
CA LYS A 264 -81.02 -57.57 -22.22
C LYS A 264 -81.51 -58.32 -23.46
N SER A 265 -81.79 -59.62 -23.33
CA SER A 265 -82.35 -60.45 -24.40
C SER A 265 -83.85 -60.19 -24.65
N ASN A 266 -84.54 -59.52 -23.73
CA ASN A 266 -85.99 -59.36 -23.80
C ASN A 266 -86.38 -58.26 -24.81
N PRO A 267 -87.10 -58.59 -25.89
CA PRO A 267 -87.44 -57.63 -26.94
C PRO A 267 -88.32 -56.48 -26.45
N TYR A 268 -89.08 -56.67 -25.36
CA TYR A 268 -89.98 -55.66 -24.81
C TYR A 268 -89.28 -54.59 -23.95
N TYR A 269 -88.01 -54.77 -23.59
CA TYR A 269 -87.19 -53.76 -22.92
C TYR A 269 -86.29 -52.98 -23.88
N LYS A 270 -86.34 -53.26 -25.18
CA LYS A 270 -85.66 -52.45 -26.20
C LYS A 270 -86.54 -51.26 -26.55
N ILE A 271 -86.20 -50.09 -26.00
CA ILE A 271 -86.93 -48.85 -26.27
C ILE A 271 -86.68 -48.33 -27.70
N TRP A 272 -85.66 -48.86 -28.39
CA TRP A 272 -85.38 -48.57 -29.80
C TRP A 272 -84.84 -49.83 -30.51
N SER A 273 -85.38 -50.13 -31.69
CA SER A 273 -84.78 -51.02 -32.71
C SER A 273 -84.04 -50.19 -33.74
#